data_AF-A0A0G9HLG3-F1
#
_entry.id   AF-A0A0G9HLG3-F1
#
_cell.length_a   1.000
_cell.length_b   1.000
_cell.length_c   1.000
_cell.angle_alpha   90.00
_cell.angle_beta   90.00
_cell.angle_gamma   90.00
#
_symmetry.space_group_name_H-M   'P 1'
#
loop_
_entity.id
_entity.type
_entity.pdbx_description
1 polymer ?
#
loop_
_entity_poly.entity_id
_entity_poly.type
_entity_poly.pdbx_seq_one_letter_code
_entity_poly.pdbx_strand_id
1 'polypeptide(L)' 'MLMEHDANAHELLNEATEWLQYARNVTQMLAELVHESDSVDCARLSMTLEAIGAMTHRGIRCAAEARGRMHVGETVR' A
#
# COMPACT_ATOMS: atom_id res chain seq x y z
N MET A 1 -2.06 22.46 -17.17
CA MET A 1 -1.06 22.16 -16.13
C MET A 1 -1.63 21.94 -14.73
N LEU A 2 -2.50 22.80 -14.17
CA LEU A 2 -3.09 22.55 -12.82
C LEU A 2 -3.92 21.25 -12.74
N MET A 3 -4.76 20.95 -13.76
CA MET A 3 -5.57 19.72 -13.78
C MET A 3 -4.73 18.43 -13.90
N GLU A 4 -3.55 18.50 -14.52
CA GLU A 4 -2.67 17.33 -14.70
C GLU A 4 -2.00 16.93 -13.39
N HIS A 5 -1.75 17.90 -12.50
CA HIS A 5 -1.14 17.63 -11.20
C HIS A 5 -2.12 16.99 -10.22
N ASP A 6 -3.37 17.47 -10.21
CA ASP A 6 -4.44 16.91 -9.40
C ASP A 6 -4.85 15.51 -9.88
N ALA A 7 -4.94 15.29 -11.20
CA ALA A 7 -5.20 13.96 -11.77
C ALA A 7 -4.11 12.97 -11.36
N ASN A 8 -2.85 13.37 -11.42
CA ASN A 8 -1.71 12.53 -11.08
C ASN A 8 -1.55 12.30 -9.56
N ALA A 9 -1.99 13.23 -8.71
CA ALA A 9 -2.06 13.01 -7.27
C ALA A 9 -3.18 12.03 -6.90
N HIS A 10 -4.34 12.13 -7.58
CA HIS A 10 -5.45 11.22 -7.38
C HIS A 10 -5.10 9.78 -7.79
N GLU A 11 -4.44 9.60 -8.93
CA GLU A 11 -3.93 8.29 -9.38
C GLU A 11 -2.99 7.65 -8.35
N LEU A 12 -2.06 8.43 -7.79
CA LEU A 12 -1.17 7.94 -6.73
C LEU A 12 -1.91 7.57 -5.45
N LEU A 13 -2.95 8.32 -5.06
CA LEU A 13 -3.78 7.97 -3.90
C LEU A 13 -4.61 6.71 -4.14
N ASN A 14 -5.07 6.49 -5.37
CA ASN A 14 -5.74 5.25 -5.75
C ASN A 14 -4.77 4.07 -5.67
N GLU A 15 -3.57 4.19 -6.26
CA GLU A 15 -2.53 3.16 -6.18
C GLU A 15 -2.13 2.88 -4.72
N ALA A 16 -2.02 3.93 -3.89
CA ALA A 16 -1.77 3.77 -2.46
C ALA A 16 -2.86 2.95 -1.77
N THR A 17 -4.12 3.24 -2.09
CA THR A 17 -5.29 2.55 -1.53
C THR A 17 -5.28 1.08 -1.91
N GLU A 18 -5.02 0.77 -3.18
CA GLU A 18 -4.96 -0.61 -3.69
C GLU A 18 -3.88 -1.43 -2.97
N TRP A 19 -2.64 -0.92 -2.90
CA TRP A 19 -1.55 -1.62 -2.22
C TRP A 19 -1.83 -1.87 -0.73
N LEU A 20 -2.43 -0.91 -0.04
CA LEU A 20 -2.78 -1.05 1.38
C LEU A 20 -3.95 -2.03 1.58
N GLN A 21 -4.92 -2.07 0.66
CA GLN A 21 -6.00 -3.05 0.69
C GLN A 21 -5.47 -4.47 0.42
N TYR A 22 -4.57 -4.65 -0.54
CA TYR A 22 -3.93 -5.95 -0.76
C TYR A 22 -3.14 -6.40 0.47
N ALA A 23 -2.32 -5.53 1.06
CA ALA A 23 -1.58 -5.85 2.28
C ALA A 23 -2.53 -6.28 3.42
N ARG A 24 -3.63 -5.56 3.61
CA ARG A 24 -4.67 -5.88 4.61
C ARG A 24 -5.31 -7.23 4.33
N ASN A 25 -5.75 -7.49 3.11
CA ASN A 25 -6.45 -8.74 2.76
C ASN A 25 -5.53 -9.96 2.88
N VAL A 26 -4.27 -9.84 2.45
CA VAL A 26 -3.26 -10.90 2.62
C VAL A 26 -2.96 -11.14 4.10
N THR A 27 -2.92 -10.08 4.91
CA THR A 27 -2.77 -10.20 6.38
C THR A 27 -3.94 -10.96 7.01
N GLN A 28 -5.18 -10.65 6.60
CA GLN A 28 -6.37 -11.36 7.10
C GLN A 28 -6.35 -12.84 6.72
N MET A 29 -6.10 -13.13 5.44
CA MET A 29 -5.97 -14.51 4.95
C MET A 29 -4.87 -15.27 5.72
N LEU A 30 -3.74 -14.62 5.99
CA LEU A 30 -2.65 -15.23 6.74
C LEU A 30 -3.04 -15.52 8.20
N ALA A 31 -3.80 -14.62 8.84
CA ALA A 31 -4.29 -14.82 10.19
C ALA A 31 -5.29 -16.00 10.27
N GLU A 32 -6.19 -16.12 9.29
CA GLU A 32 -7.11 -17.25 9.16
C GLU A 32 -6.33 -18.57 9.00
N LEU A 33 -5.35 -18.60 8.09
CA LEU A 33 -4.51 -19.78 7.86
C LEU A 33 -3.73 -20.20 9.10
N VAL A 34 -3.15 -19.25 9.85
CA VAL A 34 -2.41 -19.56 11.09
C VAL A 34 -3.35 -20.04 12.19
N HIS A 35 -4.57 -19.53 12.26
CA HIS A 35 -5.55 -19.93 13.25
C HIS A 35 -6.11 -21.34 13.00
N GLU A 36 -6.35 -21.69 11.73
CA GLU A 36 -6.98 -22.96 11.34
C GLU A 36 -5.97 -24.11 11.17
N SER A 37 -4.67 -23.83 11.11
CA SER A 37 -3.67 -24.84 10.81
C SER A 37 -3.14 -25.55 12.06
N ASP A 38 -3.10 -26.88 12.01
CA ASP A 38 -2.44 -27.72 13.03
C ASP A 38 -0.92 -27.50 13.08
N SER A 39 -0.31 -27.02 11.99
CA SER A 39 1.13 -26.74 11.91
C SER A 39 1.44 -25.63 10.91
N VAL A 40 2.17 -24.60 11.35
CA VAL A 40 2.55 -23.47 10.50
C VAL A 40 3.90 -23.71 9.82
N ASP A 41 3.94 -23.56 8.49
CA ASP A 41 5.20 -23.44 7.74
C ASP A 41 5.81 -22.05 7.96
N CYS A 42 6.78 -21.96 8.86
CA CYS A 42 7.44 -20.71 9.21
C CYS A 42 8.17 -20.04 8.04
N ALA A 43 8.70 -20.81 7.08
CA ALA A 43 9.39 -20.25 5.93
C ALA A 43 8.39 -19.54 5.00
N ARG A 44 7.26 -20.19 4.72
CA ARG A 44 6.18 -19.60 3.93
C ARG A 44 5.51 -18.42 4.63
N LEU A 45 5.37 -18.49 5.96
CA LEU A 45 4.89 -17.37 6.77
C LEU A 45 5.82 -16.17 6.65
N SER A 46 7.13 -16.36 6.81
CA SER A 46 8.14 -15.29 6.69
C SER A 46 8.08 -14.60 5.32
N MET A 47 8.05 -15.38 4.24
CA MET A 47 7.95 -14.83 2.88
C MET A 47 6.67 -14.02 2.66
N THR A 48 5.55 -14.47 3.24
CA THR A 48 4.28 -13.74 3.12
C THR A 48 4.30 -12.43 3.90
N LEU A 49 4.93 -12.42 5.08
CA LEU A 49 5.13 -11.20 5.88
C LEU A 49 6.04 -10.20 5.16
N GLU A 50 7.08 -10.66 4.47
CA GLU A 50 7.92 -9.80 3.62
C GLU A 50 7.12 -9.19 2.46
N ALA A 51 6.26 -9.97 1.81
CA ALA A 51 5.37 -9.47 0.77
C ALA A 51 4.39 -8.41 1.31
N ILE A 52 3.80 -8.62 2.49
CA ILE A 52 2.98 -7.61 3.19
C ILE A 52 3.79 -6.34 3.42
N GLY A 53 5.02 -6.44 3.93
CA GLY A 53 5.90 -5.30 4.13
C GLY A 53 6.17 -4.52 2.83
N ALA A 54 6.43 -5.22 1.72
CA ALA A 54 6.65 -4.60 0.42
C ALA A 54 5.40 -3.86 -0.10
N MET A 55 4.21 -4.48 0.01
CA MET A 55 2.94 -3.86 -0.36
C MET A 55 2.67 -2.61 0.48
N THR A 56 2.81 -2.70 1.81
CA THR A 56 2.64 -1.55 2.71
C THR A 56 3.61 -0.42 2.38
N HIS A 57 4.89 -0.74 2.14
CA HIS A 57 5.88 0.26 1.78
C HIS A 57 5.51 0.99 0.49
N ARG A 58 5.08 0.24 -0.54
CA ARG A 58 4.65 0.83 -1.81
C ARG A 58 3.47 1.79 -1.62
N GLY A 59 2.45 1.38 -0.85
CA GLY A 59 1.30 2.23 -0.55
C GLY A 59 1.68 3.53 0.17
N ILE A 60 2.58 3.46 1.16
CA ILE A 60 3.11 4.64 1.86
C ILE A 60 3.83 5.59 0.90
N ARG A 61 4.65 5.05 -0.01
CA ARG A 61 5.36 5.86 -1.01
C ARG A 61 4.42 6.58 -1.95
N CYS A 62 3.42 5.89 -2.51
CA CYS A 62 2.43 6.50 -3.39
C CYS A 62 1.69 7.65 -2.66
N ALA A 63 1.30 7.45 -1.40
CA ALA A 63 0.66 8.49 -0.60
C ALA A 63 1.59 9.69 -0.30
N ALA A 64 2.87 9.46 -0.03
CA ALA A 64 3.85 10.52 0.18
C ALA A 64 4.12 11.33 -1.10
N GLU A 65 4.24 10.65 -2.24
CA GLU A 65 4.42 11.27 -3.55
C GLU A 65 3.19 12.11 -3.93
N ALA A 66 1.97 11.64 -3.65
CA ALA A 66 0.74 12.38 -3.87
C ALA A 66 0.70 13.68 -3.05
N ARG A 67 1.04 13.59 -1.76
CA ARG A 67 1.11 14.77 -0.88
C ARG A 67 2.12 15.79 -1.39
N GLY A 68 3.32 15.35 -1.78
CA GLY A 68 4.35 16.23 -2.31
C GLY A 68 3.87 17.02 -3.53
N ARG A 69 3.09 16.38 -4.41
CA ARG A 69 2.48 17.02 -5.57
C ARG A 69 1.41 18.05 -5.16
N MET A 70 0.49 17.68 -4.29
CA MET A 70 -0.53 18.63 -3.81
C MET A 70 0.08 19.89 -3.17
N HIS A 71 1.16 19.75 -2.39
CA HIS A 71 1.87 20.90 -1.78
C HIS A 71 2.59 21.79 -2.81
N VAL A 72 3.15 21.22 -3.86
CA VAL A 72 3.75 22.00 -4.96
C VAL A 72 2.67 22.77 -5.72
N GLY A 73 1.49 22.18 -5.93
CA GLY A 73 0.35 22.86 -6.54
C GLY A 73 -0.20 24.03 -5.70
N GLU A 74 -0.13 23.93 -4.37
CA GLU A 74 -0.53 25.00 -3.44
C GLU A 74 0.48 26.16 -3.37
N THR A 75 1.78 25.86 -3.46
CA THR A 75 2.86 26.87 -3.37
C THR A 75 3.00 27.72 -4.65
N VAL A 76 2.54 27.21 -5.80
CA VAL A 76 2.57 27.90 -7.10
C VAL A 76 1.34 28.81 -7.31
N ARG A 77 0.41 28.84 -6.34
CA ARG A 77 -0.86 29.56 -6.41
C ARG A 77 -0.78 30.93 -5.74
#